data_AF-A0A812ZBU7-F1
#
_entry.id   AF-A0A812ZBU7-F1
#
_cell.length_a   1.000
_cell.length_b   1.000
_cell.length_c   1.000
_cell.angle_alpha   90.00
_cell.angle_beta   90.00
_cell.angle_gamma   90.00
#
_symmetry.space_group_name_H-M   'P 1'
#
loop_
_entity.id
_entity.type
_entity.pdbx_description
1 polymer ?
#
loop_
_entity_poly.entity_id
_entity_poly.type
_entity_poly.pdbx_seq_one_letter_code
_entity_poly.pdbx_strand_id
1 'polypeptide(L)'
;MGIRQVQASVIPLYGFDNSEEGVQLMLEAFTCFQQDPDIQVNAVAIKDLLSLDAQAPADKAKRRLIQKPLTKFVMLDLLRAQFVEFSKAPFQADVRNLKHCADVIAGRVARKETAGGSSEDPDGYFHLKGRRELALIVQQLLLPEYGFAPTKEGVLDMIRHCAQFLDDPEVQKLLDQINEKLGMSPAACKRFRKLLTA
;
A
#
# COMPACT_ATOMS: atom_id res chain seq x y z
N MET A 1 -21.39 -18.98 -15.89
CA MET A 1 -22.30 -19.65 -14.93
C MET A 1 -22.77 -18.56 -13.97
N GLY A 2 -24.07 -18.32 -13.85
CA GLY A 2 -24.56 -17.21 -12.99
C GLY A 2 -24.35 -17.53 -11.52
N ILE A 3 -24.13 -16.51 -10.67
CA ILE A 3 -23.95 -16.67 -9.21
C ILE A 3 -25.10 -17.50 -8.61
N ARG A 4 -26.34 -17.28 -9.06
CA ARG A 4 -27.51 -18.06 -8.61
C ARG A 4 -27.47 -19.54 -8.98
N GLN A 5 -26.87 -19.88 -10.12
CA GLN A 5 -26.73 -21.26 -10.57
C GLN A 5 -25.69 -22.03 -9.74
N VAL A 6 -24.64 -21.35 -9.28
CA VAL A 6 -23.66 -21.91 -8.34
C VAL A 6 -24.25 -22.01 -6.94
N GLN A 7 -25.00 -21.01 -6.49
CA GLN A 7 -25.69 -21.07 -5.20
C GLN A 7 -26.67 -22.24 -5.15
N ALA A 8 -27.51 -22.41 -6.18
CA ALA A 8 -28.46 -23.52 -6.26
C ALA A 8 -27.80 -24.92 -6.22
N SER A 9 -26.56 -25.07 -6.69
CA SER A 9 -25.84 -26.35 -6.62
C SER A 9 -25.15 -26.60 -5.28
N VAL A 10 -24.93 -25.57 -4.47
CA VAL A 10 -24.18 -25.65 -3.21
C VAL A 10 -25.09 -25.69 -1.99
N ILE A 11 -26.16 -24.89 -1.96
CA ILE A 11 -27.02 -24.76 -0.77
C ILE A 11 -27.73 -26.06 -0.31
N PRO A 12 -28.00 -27.07 -1.17
CA PRO A 12 -28.51 -28.37 -0.73
C PRO A 12 -27.57 -29.12 0.20
N LEU A 13 -26.26 -28.90 0.09
CA LEU A 13 -25.27 -29.49 0.99
C LEU A 13 -25.41 -28.97 2.43
N TYR A 14 -26.13 -27.85 2.60
CA TYR A 14 -26.35 -27.18 3.88
C TYR A 14 -27.82 -27.20 4.32
N GLY A 15 -28.64 -28.06 3.70
CA GLY A 15 -30.03 -28.30 4.12
C GLY A 15 -31.07 -27.35 3.53
N PHE A 16 -30.72 -26.51 2.56
CA PHE A 16 -31.67 -25.67 1.83
C PHE A 16 -32.03 -26.29 0.49
N ASP A 17 -33.26 -26.12 0.03
CA ASP A 17 -33.65 -26.60 -1.30
C ASP A 17 -32.92 -25.85 -2.43
N ASN A 18 -32.76 -26.47 -3.61
CA ASN A 18 -32.02 -25.88 -4.74
C ASN A 18 -32.82 -24.85 -5.56
N SER A 19 -33.96 -24.42 -5.05
CA SER A 19 -34.84 -23.42 -5.64
C SER A 19 -34.44 -21.97 -5.27
N GLU A 20 -35.02 -21.00 -5.98
CA GLU A 20 -34.89 -19.57 -5.63
C GLU A 20 -35.43 -19.29 -4.23
N GLU A 21 -36.49 -19.98 -3.83
CA GLU A 21 -37.06 -19.95 -2.48
C GLU A 21 -36.05 -20.49 -1.44
N GLY A 22 -35.33 -21.57 -1.76
CA GLY A 22 -34.26 -22.09 -0.90
C GLY A 22 -33.09 -21.12 -0.75
N VAL A 23 -32.71 -20.41 -1.81
CA VAL A 23 -31.72 -19.32 -1.76
C VAL A 23 -32.19 -18.18 -0.85
N GLN A 24 -33.46 -17.79 -0.96
CA GLN A 24 -34.03 -16.71 -0.14
C GLN A 24 -34.07 -17.10 1.35
N LEU A 25 -34.46 -18.33 1.68
CA LEU A 25 -34.44 -18.86 3.05
C LEU A 25 -33.02 -18.94 3.62
N MET A 26 -32.03 -19.30 2.80
CA MET A 26 -30.63 -19.25 3.18
C MET A 26 -30.20 -17.81 3.53
N LEU A 27 -30.50 -16.83 2.67
CA LEU A 27 -30.18 -15.43 2.94
C LEU A 27 -30.86 -14.88 4.19
N GLU A 28 -32.10 -15.29 4.47
CA GLU A 28 -32.83 -14.95 5.69
C GLU A 28 -32.18 -15.57 6.93
N ALA A 29 -31.74 -16.82 6.87
CA ALA A 29 -30.98 -17.46 7.94
C ALA A 29 -29.64 -16.76 8.22
N PHE A 30 -29.07 -16.04 7.24
CA PHE A 30 -27.86 -15.23 7.46
C PHE A 30 -28.14 -13.90 8.19
N THR A 31 -29.40 -13.47 8.32
CA THR A 31 -29.73 -12.17 8.93
C THR A 31 -29.40 -12.10 10.42
N CYS A 32 -29.52 -13.20 11.17
CA CYS A 32 -29.19 -13.27 12.59
C CYS A 32 -27.68 -13.16 12.87
N PHE A 33 -26.84 -13.27 11.83
CA PHE A 33 -25.40 -13.09 11.90
C PHE A 33 -24.93 -11.71 11.40
N GLN A 34 -25.85 -10.81 11.03
CA GLN A 34 -25.48 -9.50 10.51
C GLN A 34 -24.70 -8.63 11.48
N GLN A 35 -24.78 -8.90 12.79
CA GLN A 35 -24.05 -8.17 13.82
C GLN A 35 -22.75 -8.87 14.26
N ASP A 36 -22.46 -10.06 13.70
CA ASP A 36 -21.24 -10.79 13.99
C ASP A 36 -20.05 -10.16 13.22
N PRO A 37 -19.01 -9.65 13.91
CA PRO A 37 -17.91 -8.93 13.28
C PRO A 37 -17.11 -9.79 12.28
N ASP A 38 -16.93 -11.08 12.57
CA ASP A 38 -16.13 -11.97 11.71
C ASP A 38 -16.89 -12.31 10.43
N ILE A 39 -18.22 -12.44 10.53
CA ILE A 39 -19.09 -12.64 9.36
C ILE A 39 -19.19 -11.37 8.52
N GLN A 40 -19.19 -10.17 9.13
CA GLN A 40 -19.16 -8.91 8.40
C GLN A 40 -17.88 -8.73 7.56
N VAL A 41 -16.71 -9.06 8.13
CA VAL A 41 -15.43 -8.99 7.41
C VAL A 41 -15.45 -9.89 6.17
N ASN A 42 -15.96 -11.12 6.32
CA ASN A 42 -16.09 -12.06 5.21
C ASN A 42 -17.13 -11.59 4.17
N ALA A 43 -18.25 -11.02 4.61
CA ALA A 43 -19.28 -10.49 3.71
C ALA A 43 -18.76 -9.33 2.84
N VAL A 44 -17.95 -8.43 3.42
CA VAL A 44 -17.29 -7.34 2.69
C VAL A 44 -16.30 -7.90 1.67
N ALA A 45 -15.43 -8.82 2.09
CA ALA A 45 -14.45 -9.45 1.20
C ALA A 45 -15.11 -10.21 0.04
N ILE A 46 -16.18 -10.97 0.31
CA ILE A 46 -16.95 -11.68 -0.72
C ILE A 46 -17.64 -10.70 -1.66
N LYS A 47 -18.23 -9.61 -1.15
CA LYS A 47 -18.86 -8.58 -1.98
C LYS A 47 -17.84 -7.89 -2.89
N ASP A 48 -16.64 -7.64 -2.40
CA ASP A 48 -15.55 -7.08 -3.20
C ASP A 48 -15.12 -8.07 -4.30
N LEU A 49 -14.95 -9.35 -3.96
CA LEU A 49 -14.60 -10.40 -4.93
C LEU A 49 -15.69 -10.64 -5.99
N LEU A 50 -16.96 -10.68 -5.59
CA LEU A 50 -18.08 -10.85 -6.53
C LEU A 50 -18.32 -9.61 -7.39
N SER A 51 -17.98 -8.42 -6.88
CA SER A 51 -17.98 -7.17 -7.66
C SER A 51 -16.82 -7.11 -8.67
N LEU A 52 -15.76 -7.89 -8.45
CA LEU A 52 -14.65 -8.08 -9.39
C LEU A 52 -15.01 -9.12 -10.47
N ASP A 53 -15.74 -10.18 -10.12
CA ASP A 53 -16.07 -11.30 -11.04
C ASP A 53 -17.29 -11.05 -11.94
N ALA A 54 -18.16 -10.08 -11.65
CA ALA A 54 -19.28 -9.71 -12.52
C ALA A 54 -18.84 -8.96 -13.81
N GLN A 55 -17.54 -8.69 -13.99
CA GLN A 55 -16.98 -8.01 -15.16
C GLN A 55 -15.97 -8.87 -15.92
N ALA A 56 -16.48 -9.88 -16.63
CA ALA A 56 -15.85 -10.31 -17.87
C ALA A 56 -16.92 -10.35 -18.97
N PRO A 57 -16.72 -9.60 -20.06
CA PRO A 57 -16.01 -10.22 -21.16
C PRO A 57 -14.93 -9.33 -21.79
N ALA A 58 -13.86 -10.02 -22.20
CA ALA A 58 -13.07 -9.80 -23.41
C ALA A 58 -13.17 -8.41 -24.06
N ASP A 59 -12.41 -7.44 -23.54
CA ASP A 59 -11.66 -6.51 -24.37
C ASP A 59 -10.72 -5.67 -23.50
N LYS A 60 -9.43 -5.72 -23.86
CA LYS A 60 -8.46 -4.71 -23.45
C LYS A 60 -9.05 -3.34 -23.78
N ALA A 61 -8.98 -2.39 -22.84
CA ALA A 61 -9.38 -0.98 -23.01
C ALA A 61 -10.85 -0.60 -22.76
N LYS A 62 -11.36 -0.90 -21.57
CA LYS A 62 -12.04 0.15 -20.80
C LYS A 62 -11.25 0.44 -19.55
N ARG A 63 -10.29 1.35 -19.73
CA ARG A 63 -9.77 2.22 -18.67
C ARG A 63 -10.98 2.61 -17.79
N ARG A 64 -11.09 2.04 -16.58
CA ARG A 64 -11.41 2.94 -15.47
C ARG A 64 -10.37 4.03 -15.65
N LEU A 65 -10.79 5.27 -15.88
CA LEU A 65 -9.86 6.37 -15.79
C LEU A 65 -9.29 6.24 -14.38
N ILE A 66 -8.16 5.53 -14.23
CA ILE A 66 -7.41 5.51 -13.01
C ILE A 66 -6.81 6.91 -12.99
N GLN A 67 -7.62 7.82 -12.48
CA GLN A 67 -7.24 9.20 -12.32
C GLN A 67 -6.32 9.23 -11.13
N LYS A 68 -5.33 10.12 -11.22
CA LYS A 68 -4.48 10.42 -10.08
C LYS A 68 -5.34 10.81 -8.88
N PRO A 69 -4.88 10.56 -7.65
CA PRO A 69 -5.67 10.87 -6.46
C PRO A 69 -6.11 12.34 -6.44
N LEU A 70 -7.41 12.55 -6.50
CA LEU A 70 -8.05 13.88 -6.39
C LEU A 70 -8.50 14.19 -4.95
N THR A 71 -8.48 13.18 -4.07
CA THR A 71 -8.91 13.32 -2.69
C THR A 71 -7.84 12.79 -1.74
N LYS A 72 -7.84 13.31 -0.51
CA LYS A 72 -6.93 12.85 0.53
C LYS A 72 -7.09 11.37 0.87
N PHE A 73 -8.31 10.83 0.78
CA PHE A 73 -8.58 9.43 1.09
C PHE A 73 -7.85 8.48 0.12
N VAL A 74 -7.87 8.80 -1.17
CA VAL A 74 -7.17 8.01 -2.19
C VAL A 74 -5.65 8.19 -2.07
N MET A 75 -5.18 9.38 -1.69
CA MET A 75 -3.76 9.60 -1.39
C MET A 75 -3.30 8.79 -0.18
N LEU A 76 -4.08 8.78 0.92
CA LEU A 76 -3.79 7.99 2.11
C LEU A 76 -3.79 6.49 1.79
N ASP A 77 -4.70 6.02 0.95
CA ASP A 77 -4.73 4.62 0.49
C ASP A 77 -3.43 4.23 -0.24
N LEU A 78 -3.00 5.04 -1.21
CA LEU A 78 -1.72 4.88 -1.91
C LEU A 78 -0.53 4.86 -0.95
N LEU A 79 -0.49 5.80 0.00
CA LEU A 79 0.59 5.90 0.97
C LEU A 79 0.60 4.68 1.91
N ARG A 80 -0.57 4.17 2.30
CA ARG A 80 -0.68 2.93 3.10
C ARG A 80 -0.19 1.72 2.33
N ALA A 81 -0.54 1.61 1.05
CA ALA A 81 -0.03 0.54 0.18
C ALA A 81 1.52 0.57 0.10
N GLN A 82 2.11 1.75 -0.14
CA GLN A 82 3.56 1.90 -0.11
C GLN A 82 4.17 1.56 1.25
N PHE A 83 3.55 2.01 2.35
CA PHE A 83 4.02 1.71 3.70
C PHE A 83 4.06 0.21 3.98
N VAL A 84 3.02 -0.53 3.58
CA VAL A 84 2.95 -1.99 3.74
C VAL A 84 4.07 -2.67 2.95
N GLU A 85 4.21 -2.33 1.66
CA GLU A 85 5.23 -2.94 0.81
C GLU A 85 6.65 -2.65 1.30
N PHE A 86 6.95 -1.39 1.64
CA PHE A 86 8.25 -1.04 2.19
C PHE A 86 8.49 -1.63 3.57
N SER A 87 7.45 -1.97 4.34
CA SER A 87 7.62 -2.62 5.65
C SER A 87 7.97 -4.10 5.56
N LYS A 88 7.90 -4.72 4.38
CA LYS A 88 8.22 -6.15 4.21
C LYS A 88 9.67 -6.46 4.59
N ALA A 89 9.86 -7.61 5.24
CA ALA A 89 11.18 -8.01 5.77
C ALA A 89 12.30 -8.07 4.70
N PRO A 90 12.07 -8.59 3.47
CA PRO A 90 13.09 -8.57 2.42
C PRO A 90 13.50 -7.15 2.03
N PHE A 91 12.53 -6.26 1.79
CA PHE A 91 12.80 -4.86 1.45
C PHE A 91 13.60 -4.16 2.56
N GLN A 92 13.21 -4.37 3.82
CA GLN A 92 13.92 -3.81 4.97
C GLN A 92 15.34 -4.36 5.12
N ALA A 93 15.61 -5.60 4.70
CA ALA A 93 16.97 -6.14 4.66
C ALA A 93 17.83 -5.40 3.63
N ASP A 94 17.29 -5.12 2.45
CA ASP A 94 17.99 -4.36 1.41
C ASP A 94 18.29 -2.92 1.84
N VAL A 95 17.33 -2.25 2.50
CA VAL A 95 17.56 -0.91 3.07
C VAL A 95 18.69 -0.93 4.11
N ARG A 96 18.72 -1.94 5.00
CA ARG A 96 19.82 -2.09 5.97
C ARG A 96 21.16 -2.31 5.28
N ASN A 97 21.20 -3.13 4.23
CA ASN A 97 22.41 -3.36 3.43
C ASN A 97 22.90 -2.05 2.78
N LEU A 98 22.00 -1.24 2.22
CA LEU A 98 22.36 0.07 1.68
C LEU A 98 22.97 0.99 2.75
N LYS A 99 22.36 1.06 3.95
CA LYS A 99 22.88 1.88 5.06
C LYS A 99 24.25 1.39 5.50
N HIS A 100 24.42 0.08 5.66
CA HIS A 100 25.70 -0.53 6.01
C HIS A 100 26.79 -0.21 4.99
N CYS A 101 26.51 -0.39 3.69
CA CYS A 101 27.44 -0.04 2.62
C CYS A 101 27.83 1.45 2.66
N ALA A 102 26.86 2.35 2.88
CA ALA A 102 27.13 3.78 3.02
C ALA A 102 28.04 4.09 4.21
N ASP A 103 27.82 3.43 5.35
CA ASP A 103 28.63 3.61 6.56
C ASP A 103 30.04 3.06 6.40
N VAL A 104 30.21 1.93 5.71
CA VAL A 104 31.53 1.37 5.37
C VAL A 104 32.29 2.33 4.47
N ILE A 105 31.68 2.81 3.39
CA ILE A 105 32.31 3.74 2.44
C ILE A 105 32.70 5.05 3.12
N ALA A 106 31.88 5.55 4.05
CA ALA A 106 32.16 6.75 4.82
C ALA A 106 33.15 6.53 5.99
N GLY A 107 33.66 5.31 6.20
CA GLY A 107 34.56 4.97 7.30
C GLY A 107 33.93 5.05 8.70
N ARG A 108 32.58 5.07 8.79
CA ARG A 108 31.85 5.21 10.06
C ARG A 108 31.84 3.93 10.89
N VAL A 109 31.95 2.76 10.25
CA VAL A 109 31.99 1.47 10.95
C VAL A 109 33.24 1.35 11.84
N ALA A 110 34.41 1.81 11.38
CA ALA A 110 35.66 1.78 12.15
C ALA A 110 35.71 2.78 13.33
N ARG A 111 35.01 3.93 13.21
CA ARG A 111 34.92 4.92 14.31
C ARG A 111 34.05 4.44 15.48
N LYS A 112 33.14 3.49 15.23
CA LYS A 112 32.25 2.92 16.25
C LYS A 112 33.03 2.15 17.31
N GLU A 113 34.10 1.46 16.91
CA GLU A 113 34.91 0.63 17.80
C GLU A 113 35.88 1.45 18.65
N THR A 114 36.24 2.66 18.22
CA THR A 114 37.32 3.45 18.82
C THR A 114 36.85 4.65 19.65
N ALA A 115 35.67 5.22 19.38
CA ALA A 115 35.28 6.52 19.96
C ALA A 115 33.88 6.59 20.59
N GLY A 116 33.09 5.50 20.62
CA GLY A 116 31.78 5.48 21.29
C GLY A 116 30.73 6.47 20.75
N GLY A 117 31.00 7.15 19.63
CA GLY A 117 30.09 8.10 19.00
C GLY A 117 28.99 7.43 18.17
N SER A 118 27.88 8.14 17.94
CA SER A 118 26.76 7.66 17.13
C SER A 118 27.25 7.29 15.72
N SER A 119 27.06 6.03 15.31
CA SER A 119 27.48 5.51 14.01
C SER A 119 26.58 5.92 12.84
N GLU A 120 25.62 6.81 13.08
CA GLU A 120 24.63 7.18 12.08
C GLU A 120 25.16 8.26 11.14
N ASP A 121 24.67 8.23 9.91
CA ASP A 121 24.91 9.27 8.93
C ASP A 121 24.47 10.65 9.49
N PRO A 122 25.31 11.69 9.41
CA PRO A 122 25.00 13.01 9.98
C PRO A 122 23.79 13.66 9.33
N ASP A 123 23.53 13.34 8.05
CA ASP A 123 22.33 13.76 7.34
C ASP A 123 21.17 12.79 7.55
N GLY A 124 21.30 11.81 8.45
CA GLY A 124 20.25 10.84 8.75
C GLY A 124 19.85 10.03 7.52
N TYR A 125 20.82 9.71 6.67
CA TYR A 125 20.68 8.99 5.41
C TYR A 125 19.77 9.70 4.40
N PHE A 126 19.68 11.04 4.47
CA PHE A 126 18.86 11.81 3.54
C PHE A 126 19.25 11.60 2.07
N HIS A 127 20.52 11.29 1.78
CA HIS A 127 21.04 11.00 0.43
C HIS A 127 21.55 9.56 0.27
N LEU A 128 20.80 8.56 0.79
CA LEU A 128 21.17 7.16 0.67
C LEU A 128 21.22 6.69 -0.79
N LYS A 129 22.42 6.41 -1.30
CA LYS A 129 22.65 5.89 -2.66
C LYS A 129 21.92 4.55 -2.85
N GLY A 130 21.28 4.35 -4.01
CA GLY A 130 20.54 3.13 -4.35
C GLY A 130 19.12 3.05 -3.78
N ARG A 131 18.75 3.90 -2.80
CA ARG A 131 17.41 3.90 -2.19
C ARG A 131 16.31 4.16 -3.21
N ARG A 132 16.53 5.09 -4.13
CA ARG A 132 15.54 5.45 -5.16
C ARG A 132 15.27 4.26 -6.09
N GLU A 133 16.34 3.59 -6.51
CA GLU A 133 16.25 2.43 -7.38
C GLU A 133 15.56 1.25 -6.69
N LEU A 134 15.86 1.02 -5.40
CA LEU A 134 15.19 0.02 -4.57
C LEU A 134 13.69 0.31 -4.40
N ALA A 135 13.33 1.56 -4.07
CA ALA A 135 11.93 1.97 -3.92
C ALA A 135 11.14 1.85 -5.23
N LEU A 136 11.79 2.16 -6.36
CA LEU A 136 11.16 2.13 -7.67
C LEU A 136 10.69 0.72 -8.07
N ILE A 137 11.37 -0.35 -7.64
CA ILE A 137 10.94 -1.74 -7.91
C ILE A 137 9.52 -1.99 -7.38
N VAL A 138 9.23 -1.52 -6.17
CA VAL A 138 7.89 -1.61 -5.56
C VAL A 138 6.93 -0.64 -6.24
N GLN A 139 7.35 0.62 -6.41
CA GLN A 139 6.49 1.66 -6.97
C GLN A 139 6.08 1.37 -8.42
N GLN A 140 6.88 0.66 -9.19
CA GLN A 140 6.52 0.24 -10.56
C GLN A 140 5.29 -0.66 -10.60
N LEU A 141 5.04 -1.43 -9.55
CA LEU A 141 3.86 -2.28 -9.43
C LEU A 141 2.66 -1.51 -8.89
N LEU A 142 2.87 -0.66 -7.88
CA LEU A 142 1.79 0.07 -7.20
C LEU A 142 1.27 1.27 -8.00
N LEU A 143 2.16 2.11 -8.55
CA LEU A 143 1.80 3.41 -9.13
C LEU A 143 0.75 3.34 -10.26
N PRO A 144 0.78 2.35 -11.17
CA PRO A 144 -0.25 2.20 -12.20
C PRO A 144 -1.67 2.06 -11.64
N GLU A 145 -1.84 1.43 -10.47
CA GLU A 145 -3.15 1.25 -9.81
C GLU A 145 -3.75 2.57 -9.32
N TYR A 146 -2.92 3.62 -9.21
CA TYR A 146 -3.31 4.96 -8.79
C TYR A 146 -3.15 6.02 -9.90
N GLY A 147 -2.94 5.59 -11.15
CA GLY A 147 -2.95 6.49 -12.29
C GLY A 147 -1.64 7.23 -12.51
N PHE A 148 -0.56 6.78 -11.86
CA PHE A 148 0.79 7.27 -12.06
C PHE A 148 1.57 6.34 -12.98
N ALA A 149 2.50 6.91 -13.76
CA ALA A 149 3.39 6.10 -14.59
C ALA A 149 4.34 5.25 -13.70
N PRO A 150 4.68 4.01 -14.08
CA PRO A 150 5.64 3.16 -13.37
C PRO A 150 7.08 3.60 -13.69
N THR A 151 7.38 4.89 -13.54
CA THR A 151 8.68 5.49 -13.86
C THR A 151 9.11 6.47 -12.77
N LYS A 152 10.36 6.94 -12.86
CA LYS A 152 10.87 7.97 -11.92
C LYS A 152 10.04 9.26 -12.01
N GLU A 153 9.61 9.62 -13.20
CA GLU A 153 8.76 10.77 -13.47
C GLU A 153 7.38 10.58 -12.82
N GLY A 154 6.81 9.37 -12.88
CA GLY A 154 5.56 9.05 -12.19
C GLY A 154 5.67 9.09 -10.66
N VAL A 155 6.82 8.70 -10.09
CA VAL A 155 7.09 8.88 -8.64
C VAL A 155 7.13 10.38 -8.29
N LEU A 156 7.81 11.20 -9.08
CA LEU A 156 7.85 12.65 -8.84
C LEU A 156 6.46 13.29 -8.96
N ASP A 157 5.67 12.84 -9.92
CA ASP A 157 4.28 13.25 -10.12
C ASP A 157 3.39 12.85 -8.92
N MET A 158 3.56 11.63 -8.39
CA MET A 158 2.92 11.17 -7.16
C MET A 158 3.31 12.03 -5.95
N ILE A 159 4.60 12.37 -5.81
CA ILE A 159 5.07 13.26 -4.74
C ILE A 159 4.41 14.65 -4.85
N ARG A 160 4.31 15.22 -6.06
CA ARG A 160 3.62 16.51 -6.29
C ARG A 160 2.13 16.45 -5.94
N HIS A 161 1.46 15.34 -6.20
CA HIS A 161 0.07 15.16 -5.79
C HIS A 161 -0.05 15.01 -4.27
N CYS A 162 0.87 14.29 -3.63
CA CYS A 162 0.93 14.17 -2.18
C CYS A 162 1.13 15.54 -1.50
N ALA A 163 1.95 16.41 -2.09
CA ALA A 163 2.22 17.75 -1.57
C ALA A 163 0.95 18.60 -1.34
N GLN A 164 -0.09 18.42 -2.15
CA GLN A 164 -1.37 19.13 -2.03
C GLN A 164 -2.13 18.79 -0.74
N PHE A 165 -1.80 17.68 -0.10
CA PHE A 165 -2.45 17.20 1.12
C PHE A 165 -1.54 17.28 2.35
N LEU A 166 -0.38 17.93 2.26
CA LEU A 166 0.60 17.98 3.35
C LEU A 166 0.18 18.83 4.54
N ASP A 167 -0.89 19.63 4.45
CA ASP A 167 -1.45 20.30 5.62
C ASP A 167 -2.20 19.32 6.55
N ASP A 168 -2.56 18.13 6.05
CA ASP A 168 -3.23 17.09 6.83
C ASP A 168 -2.21 16.30 7.69
N PRO A 169 -2.37 16.27 9.03
CA PRO A 169 -1.44 15.58 9.92
C PRO A 169 -1.33 14.06 9.68
N GLU A 170 -2.39 13.42 9.18
CA GLU A 170 -2.38 11.99 8.88
C GLU A 170 -1.48 11.70 7.67
N VAL A 171 -1.59 12.52 6.62
CA VAL A 171 -0.75 12.43 5.43
C VAL A 171 0.71 12.68 5.79
N GLN A 172 0.99 13.72 6.60
CA GLN A 172 2.32 14.02 7.11
C GLN A 172 2.94 12.84 7.87
N LYS A 173 2.19 12.28 8.82
CA LYS A 173 2.64 11.16 9.64
C LYS A 173 2.96 9.94 8.78
N LEU A 174 2.08 9.60 7.85
CA LEU A 174 2.25 8.43 7.00
C LEU A 174 3.41 8.61 6.01
N LEU A 175 3.58 9.81 5.45
CA LEU A 175 4.73 10.13 4.59
C LEU A 175 6.06 10.00 5.36
N ASP A 176 6.12 10.43 6.62
CA ASP A 176 7.31 10.25 7.46
C ASP A 176 7.57 8.76 7.72
N GLN A 177 6.54 7.98 8.04
CA GLN A 177 6.67 6.53 8.25
C GLN A 177 7.20 5.82 6.99
N ILE A 178 6.73 6.19 5.81
CA ILE A 178 7.25 5.67 4.54
C ILE A 178 8.74 6.03 4.38
N ASN A 179 9.11 7.29 4.59
CA ASN A 179 10.50 7.72 4.45
C ASN A 179 11.43 7.06 5.47
N GLU A 180 10.95 6.80 6.68
CA GLU A 180 11.64 5.99 7.68
C GLU A 180 11.85 4.55 7.21
N LYS A 181 10.85 3.92 6.58
CA LYS A 181 11.00 2.60 5.94
C LYS A 181 11.96 2.62 4.75
N LEU A 182 12.09 3.76 4.08
CA LEU A 182 13.12 3.99 3.07
C LEU A 182 14.50 4.31 3.70
N GLY A 183 14.62 4.27 5.02
CA GLY A 183 15.89 4.35 5.75
C GLY A 183 16.26 5.74 6.27
N MET A 184 15.42 6.76 6.06
CA MET A 184 15.64 8.10 6.61
C MET A 184 15.47 8.14 8.13
N SER A 185 16.22 9.00 8.80
CA SER A 185 15.96 9.35 10.20
C SER A 185 14.74 10.27 10.33
N PRO A 186 14.12 10.37 11.53
CA PRO A 186 13.02 11.31 11.77
C PRO A 186 13.37 12.77 11.45
N ALA A 187 14.61 13.19 11.71
CA ALA A 187 15.08 14.53 11.37
C ALA A 187 15.16 14.74 9.85
N ALA A 188 15.61 13.73 9.11
CA ALA A 188 15.66 13.73 7.65
C ALA A 188 14.25 13.77 7.03
N CYS A 189 13.29 13.03 7.58
CA CYS A 189 11.88 13.07 7.15
C CYS A 189 11.28 14.48 7.30
N LYS A 190 11.48 15.11 8.47
CA LYS A 190 11.03 16.50 8.69
C LYS A 190 11.62 17.49 7.67
N ARG A 191 12.91 17.36 7.35
CA ARG A 191 13.55 18.18 6.29
C ARG A 191 12.94 17.89 4.92
N PHE A 192 12.68 16.62 4.61
CA PHE A 192 12.07 16.23 3.34
C PHE A 192 10.69 16.88 3.16
N ARG A 193 9.82 16.83 4.17
CA ARG A 193 8.49 17.49 4.10
C ARG A 193 8.59 19.00 3.88
N LYS A 194 9.57 19.67 4.52
CA LYS A 194 9.80 21.11 4.31
C LYS A 194 10.14 21.43 2.84
N LEU A 195 10.85 20.54 2.15
CA LEU A 195 11.16 20.72 0.72
C LEU A 195 9.95 20.48 -0.20
N LEU A 196 8.94 19.72 0.24
CA LEU A 196 7.72 19.50 -0.53
C LEU A 196 6.71 20.64 -0.40
N THR A 197 6.89 21.50 0.60
CA THR A 197 6.01 22.64 0.93
C THR A 197 6.65 23.99 0.60
N ALA A 198 7.89 23.98 0.09
CA ALA A 198 8.63 25.16 -0.38
C ALA A 198 8.41 25.36 -1.88
#